data_AF-A0A067G021-F1
#
_entry.id   AF-A0A067G021-F1
#
_cell.length_a   1.000
_cell.length_b   1.000
_cell.length_c   1.000
_cell.angle_alpha   90.00
_cell.angle_beta   90.00
_cell.angle_gamma   90.00
#
_symmetry.space_group_name_H-M   'P 1'
#
loop_
_entity.id
_entity.type
_entity.pdbx_description
1 polymer ?
#
loop_
_entity_poly.entity_id
_entity_poly.type
_entity_poly.pdbx_seq_one_letter_code
_entity_poly.pdbx_strand_id
1 'polypeptide(L)'
;MSGNANKRLRPNPPSQVPESGDSGIFNERILLLVFESVGWDLHMLCLTASLDRKLRAIAERLLWRKLCECRAPRMIETLANGAPNGRINGGWHALAKLMFHCCGCESTRNFKVSKASPAHFVQASRFSKTSGRSFLTKKCRGDLLYVSDPCEHPMGNKEDDLGIFRGVFRGFLKSTTRACLIRRRVELEERVKCPYCGARVWSMTAARLVPKSAARRLGSHDGGLEYFVCINGHLHGSCWLVPLSSEEDACDEDDDEDGEDGEDGGDDPDGAYDLDDNHEHRTVIKCEPHVAFSGV
;
A
#
# COMPACT_ATOMS: atom_id res chain seq x y z
N MET A 1 1.04 31.14 -70.79
CA MET A 1 2.40 31.37 -71.33
C MET A 1 2.98 32.59 -70.61
N SER A 2 4.11 32.60 -69.92
CA SER A 2 4.92 31.59 -69.23
C SER A 2 5.63 32.37 -68.13
N GLY A 3 5.55 31.91 -66.88
CA GLY A 3 6.28 32.50 -65.76
C GLY A 3 7.75 32.15 -65.85
N ASN A 4 8.61 33.18 -65.70
CA ASN A 4 10.05 33.07 -65.86
C ASN A 4 10.68 32.39 -64.63
N ALA A 5 11.53 31.39 -64.87
CA ALA A 5 12.14 30.55 -63.85
C ALA A 5 13.39 31.21 -63.26
N ASN A 6 13.40 31.47 -61.95
CA ASN A 6 14.63 31.74 -61.20
C ASN A 6 15.06 30.49 -60.41
N LYS A 7 16.01 29.75 -60.99
CA LYS A 7 16.82 28.76 -60.27
C LYS A 7 17.75 29.49 -59.30
N ARG A 8 17.60 29.27 -58.00
CA ARG A 8 18.67 29.52 -57.01
C ARG A 8 19.07 28.20 -56.36
N LEU A 9 20.34 27.88 -56.53
CA LEU A 9 21.05 26.74 -55.98
C LEU A 9 21.11 26.84 -54.44
N ARG A 10 20.88 25.69 -53.79
CA ARG A 10 21.04 25.48 -52.34
C ARG A 10 22.50 25.61 -51.92
N PRO A 11 22.78 26.26 -50.78
CA PRO A 11 23.89 25.91 -49.92
C PRO A 11 23.39 25.01 -48.77
N ASN A 12 24.00 23.84 -48.59
CA ASN A 12 23.83 23.03 -47.37
C ASN A 12 24.45 23.76 -46.17
N PRO A 13 23.79 23.81 -45.01
CA PRO A 13 24.46 24.02 -43.73
C PRO A 13 24.83 22.67 -43.08
N PRO A 14 25.86 22.67 -42.21
CA PRO A 14 26.56 21.48 -41.78
C PRO A 14 25.70 20.59 -40.89
N SER A 15 25.88 19.29 -41.07
CA SER A 15 25.50 18.23 -40.14
C SER A 15 26.11 18.51 -38.76
N GLN A 16 25.41 19.28 -37.94
CA GLN A 16 25.59 19.29 -36.50
C GLN A 16 24.81 18.09 -35.97
N VAL A 17 25.52 16.97 -35.85
CA VAL A 17 25.20 15.98 -34.83
C VAL A 17 25.18 16.76 -33.51
N PRO A 18 24.09 16.77 -32.73
CA PRO A 18 24.23 17.20 -31.36
C PRO A 18 25.16 16.17 -30.74
N GLU A 19 26.39 16.57 -30.45
CA GLU A 19 27.23 15.86 -29.50
C GLU A 19 26.36 15.66 -28.26
N SER A 20 25.90 14.43 -28.12
CA SER A 20 25.16 13.96 -26.96
C SER A 20 26.12 14.05 -25.80
N GLY A 21 26.20 15.23 -25.20
CA GLY A 21 27.06 15.55 -24.07
C GLY A 21 26.97 14.45 -23.03
N ASP A 22 28.14 13.92 -22.70
CA ASP A 22 28.44 12.99 -21.62
C ASP A 22 27.26 12.13 -21.16
N SER A 23 27.13 10.97 -21.80
CA SER A 23 26.45 9.85 -21.16
C SER A 23 27.34 9.32 -20.03
N GLY A 24 27.42 10.10 -18.94
CA GLY A 24 27.85 9.59 -17.65
C GLY A 24 27.14 8.26 -17.42
N ILE A 25 27.89 7.27 -16.93
CA ILE A 25 27.47 5.86 -16.88
C ILE A 25 26.01 5.72 -16.44
N PHE A 26 25.13 5.31 -17.36
CA PHE A 26 23.74 4.93 -17.08
C PHE A 26 23.53 3.45 -17.36
N ASN A 27 24.44 2.62 -16.84
CA ASN A 27 24.24 1.18 -16.84
C ASN A 27 23.32 0.83 -15.67
N GLU A 28 22.08 0.44 -15.98
CA GLU A 28 21.08 0.00 -15.00
C GLU A 28 21.63 -1.09 -14.08
N ARG A 29 22.50 -1.97 -14.59
CA ARG A 29 23.14 -3.03 -13.80
C ARG A 29 24.10 -2.48 -12.75
N ILE A 30 24.86 -1.43 -13.08
CA ILE A 30 25.73 -0.76 -12.10
C ILE A 30 24.87 -0.11 -11.03
N LEU A 31 23.77 0.55 -11.41
CA LEU A 31 22.87 1.17 -10.45
C LEU A 31 22.24 0.14 -9.50
N LEU A 32 21.84 -1.03 -10.02
CA LEU A 32 21.36 -2.14 -9.18
C LEU A 32 22.41 -2.61 -8.18
N LEU A 33 23.66 -2.79 -8.62
CA LEU A 33 24.77 -3.19 -7.73
C LEU A 33 25.08 -2.13 -6.66
N VAL A 34 24.99 -0.84 -7.00
CA VAL A 34 25.15 0.25 -6.03
C VAL A 34 24.05 0.18 -4.98
N PHE A 35 22.79 0.02 -5.39
CA PHE A 35 21.66 -0.10 -4.46
C PHE A 35 21.74 -1.36 -3.60
N GLU A 36 22.24 -2.47 -4.15
CA GLU A 36 22.54 -3.68 -3.40
C GLU A 36 23.61 -3.44 -2.34
N SER A 37 24.71 -2.74 -2.67
CA SER A 37 25.79 -2.44 -1.72
C SER A 37 25.39 -1.49 -0.59
N VAL A 38 24.41 -0.61 -0.79
CA VAL A 38 23.87 0.27 0.26
C VAL A 38 22.67 -0.36 0.97
N GLY A 39 22.43 -1.66 0.77
CA GLY A 39 21.37 -2.40 1.44
C GLY A 39 19.96 -1.94 1.07
N TRP A 40 19.76 -1.45 -0.16
CA TRP A 40 18.51 -0.87 -0.64
C TRP A 40 17.99 0.23 0.30
N ASP A 41 18.83 1.22 0.60
CA ASP A 41 18.45 2.38 1.39
C ASP A 41 17.38 3.23 0.68
N LEU A 42 16.29 3.50 1.40
CA LEU A 42 15.13 4.21 0.86
C LEU A 42 15.42 5.69 0.62
N HIS A 43 16.19 6.34 1.50
CA HIS A 43 16.52 7.76 1.37
C HIS A 43 17.40 7.99 0.13
N MET A 44 18.39 7.13 -0.09
CA MET A 44 19.23 7.14 -1.29
C MET A 44 18.42 6.94 -2.56
N LEU A 45 17.40 6.06 -2.54
CA LEU A 45 16.52 5.86 -3.69
C LEU A 45 15.67 7.10 -3.97
N CYS A 46 15.06 7.69 -2.94
CA CYS A 46 14.32 8.96 -3.05
C CYS A 46 15.19 10.09 -3.62
N LEU A 47 16.41 10.25 -3.10
CA LEU A 47 17.36 11.24 -3.60
C LEU A 47 17.70 10.96 -5.06
N THR A 48 18.08 9.73 -5.40
CA THR A 48 18.43 9.34 -6.76
C THR A 48 17.29 9.65 -7.75
N ALA A 49 16.04 9.34 -7.39
CA ALA A 49 14.87 9.62 -8.22
C ALA A 49 14.53 11.12 -8.34
N SER A 50 15.07 11.96 -7.46
CA SER A 50 14.85 13.42 -7.47
C SER A 50 15.92 14.18 -8.27
N LEU A 51 17.10 13.60 -8.49
CA LEU A 51 18.22 14.24 -9.18
C LEU A 51 17.91 14.60 -10.65
N ASP A 52 17.42 13.65 -11.44
CA ASP A 52 17.12 13.89 -12.85
C ASP A 52 16.01 12.98 -13.44
N ARG A 53 15.56 13.31 -14.65
CA ARG A 53 14.46 12.60 -15.34
C ARG A 53 14.81 11.17 -15.77
N LYS A 54 16.06 10.90 -16.16
CA LYS A 54 16.53 9.55 -16.53
C LYS A 54 16.60 8.66 -15.30
N LEU A 55 17.19 9.13 -14.19
CA LEU A 55 17.22 8.41 -12.92
C LEU A 55 15.82 8.15 -12.38
N ARG A 56 14.92 9.14 -12.46
CA ARG A 56 13.52 8.95 -12.09
C ARG A 56 12.84 7.84 -12.91
N ALA A 57 13.03 7.84 -14.23
CA ALA A 57 12.47 6.81 -15.10
C ALA A 57 13.01 5.41 -14.78
N ILE A 58 14.31 5.29 -14.44
CA ILE A 58 14.89 4.02 -13.99
C ILE A 58 14.32 3.62 -12.63
N ALA A 59 14.15 4.55 -11.69
CA ALA A 59 13.56 4.28 -10.39
C ALA A 59 12.12 3.73 -10.52
N GLU A 60 11.28 4.43 -11.29
CA GLU A 60 9.89 4.07 -11.59
C GLU A 60 9.76 2.70 -12.25
N ARG A 61 10.67 2.37 -13.19
CA ARG A 61 10.64 1.10 -13.91
C ARG A 61 11.25 -0.06 -13.12
N LEU A 62 12.30 0.17 -12.33
CA LEU A 62 13.14 -0.90 -11.77
C LEU A 62 13.40 -0.81 -10.28
N LEU A 63 13.89 0.32 -9.78
CA LEU A 63 14.47 0.37 -8.43
C LEU A 63 13.41 0.20 -7.34
N TRP A 64 12.23 0.80 -7.49
CA TRP A 64 11.15 0.63 -6.51
C TRP A 64 10.70 -0.83 -6.39
N ARG A 65 10.63 -1.53 -7.54
CA ARG A 65 10.31 -2.96 -7.55
C ARG A 65 11.35 -3.74 -6.77
N LYS A 66 12.63 -3.52 -7.08
CA LYS A 66 13.73 -4.25 -6.46
C LYS A 66 13.83 -3.98 -4.96
N LEU A 67 13.64 -2.73 -4.53
CA LEU A 67 13.50 -2.39 -3.11
C LEU A 67 12.38 -3.21 -2.44
N CYS A 68 11.19 -3.27 -3.04
CA CYS A 68 10.06 -4.02 -2.50
C CYS A 68 10.36 -5.53 -2.42
N GLU A 69 10.91 -6.10 -3.49
CA GLU A 69 11.31 -7.52 -3.55
C GLU A 69 12.33 -7.87 -2.47
N CYS A 70 13.33 -7.02 -2.25
CA CYS A 70 14.35 -7.24 -1.23
C CYS A 70 13.79 -7.11 0.20
N ARG A 71 12.86 -6.16 0.43
CA ARG A 71 12.39 -5.83 1.78
C ARG A 71 11.20 -6.67 2.24
N ALA A 72 10.41 -7.23 1.32
CA ALA A 72 9.23 -8.05 1.65
C ALA A 72 8.98 -9.19 0.65
N PRO A 73 9.96 -10.07 0.38
CA PRO A 73 9.91 -11.02 -0.74
C PRO A 73 8.63 -11.86 -0.78
N ARG A 74 8.22 -12.41 0.37
CA ARG A 74 7.02 -13.26 0.51
C ARG A 74 5.71 -12.51 0.25
N MET A 75 5.63 -11.26 0.73
CA MET A 75 4.47 -10.42 0.47
C MET A 75 4.40 -10.06 -1.01
N ILE A 76 5.54 -9.70 -1.62
CA ILE A 76 5.61 -9.35 -3.04
C ILE A 76 5.26 -10.52 -3.93
N GLU A 77 5.78 -11.71 -3.66
CA GLU A 77 5.45 -12.93 -4.39
C GLU A 77 3.94 -13.21 -4.38
N THR A 78 3.31 -13.07 -3.21
CA THR A 78 1.86 -13.22 -3.06
C THR A 78 1.09 -12.16 -3.85
N LEU A 79 1.49 -10.88 -3.74
CA LEU A 79 0.81 -9.76 -4.41
C LEU A 79 0.99 -9.79 -5.94
N ALA A 80 2.13 -10.26 -6.43
CA ALA A 80 2.47 -10.38 -7.84
C ALA A 80 1.84 -11.61 -8.51
N ASN A 81 1.03 -12.41 -7.78
CA ASN A 81 0.49 -13.70 -8.24
C ASN A 81 1.57 -14.68 -8.71
N GLY A 82 2.76 -14.64 -8.10
CA GLY A 82 3.90 -15.49 -8.51
C GLY A 82 4.46 -15.19 -9.90
N ALA A 83 4.00 -14.12 -10.58
CA ALA A 83 4.50 -13.77 -11.90
C ALA A 83 5.79 -12.95 -11.80
N PRO A 84 6.87 -13.31 -12.54
CA PRO A 84 8.17 -12.62 -12.48
C PRO A 84 8.13 -11.15 -12.93
N ASN A 85 7.02 -10.70 -13.54
CA ASN A 85 6.74 -9.30 -13.88
C ASN A 85 5.30 -8.89 -13.49
N GLY A 86 4.77 -9.46 -12.39
CA GLY A 86 3.44 -9.15 -11.90
C GLY A 86 3.25 -7.63 -11.73
N ARG A 87 2.19 -7.09 -12.32
CA ARG A 87 1.83 -5.68 -12.14
C ARG A 87 1.18 -5.51 -10.77
N ILE A 88 1.77 -4.68 -9.93
CA ILE A 88 1.15 -4.22 -8.69
C ILE A 88 0.21 -3.05 -9.02
N ASN A 89 -1.04 -3.14 -8.57
CA ASN A 89 -2.01 -2.06 -8.75
C ASN A 89 -1.51 -0.78 -8.06
N GLY A 90 -1.58 0.36 -8.75
CA GLY A 90 -1.02 1.63 -8.26
C GLY A 90 0.51 1.76 -8.37
N GLY A 91 1.22 0.71 -8.80
CA GLY A 91 2.65 0.72 -9.12
C GLY A 91 3.58 0.49 -7.92
N TRP A 92 4.83 0.13 -8.24
CA TRP A 92 5.86 -0.22 -7.25
C TRP A 92 6.23 0.93 -6.32
N HIS A 93 6.23 2.17 -6.81
CA HIS A 93 6.48 3.35 -5.98
C HIS A 93 5.40 3.51 -4.89
N ALA A 94 4.12 3.30 -5.23
CA ALA A 94 3.04 3.38 -4.25
C ALA A 94 3.15 2.27 -3.21
N LEU A 95 3.53 1.05 -3.62
CA LEU A 95 3.77 -0.04 -2.69
C LEU A 95 4.96 0.25 -1.77
N ALA A 96 6.07 0.77 -2.30
CA ALA A 96 7.22 1.18 -1.49
C ALA A 96 6.80 2.25 -0.48
N LYS A 97 6.11 3.30 -0.93
CA LYS A 97 5.56 4.32 -0.03
C LYS A 97 4.66 3.68 1.04
N LEU A 98 3.78 2.76 0.65
CA LEU A 98 2.94 2.02 1.59
C LEU A 98 3.74 1.20 2.59
N MET A 99 4.86 0.59 2.22
CA MET A 99 5.67 -0.20 3.14
C MET A 99 6.36 0.68 4.19
N PHE A 100 6.82 1.88 3.78
CA PHE A 100 7.78 2.66 4.57
C PHE A 100 7.26 3.99 5.10
N HIS A 101 6.06 4.44 4.74
CA HIS A 101 5.56 5.76 5.08
C HIS A 101 4.25 5.68 5.88
N CYS A 102 4.27 6.24 7.10
CA CYS A 102 3.06 6.58 7.84
C CYS A 102 2.45 7.84 7.21
N CYS A 103 1.18 7.80 6.82
CA CYS A 103 0.53 8.94 6.16
C CYS A 103 0.16 10.09 7.09
N GLY A 104 0.34 9.93 8.40
CA GLY A 104 -0.23 10.84 9.36
C GLY A 104 -1.76 10.71 9.40
N CYS A 105 -2.39 11.58 10.17
CA CYS A 105 -3.84 11.59 10.35
C CYS A 105 -4.34 13.01 10.58
N GLU A 106 -5.43 13.34 9.90
CA GLU A 106 -6.20 14.55 10.10
C GLU A 106 -7.66 14.17 10.44
N SER A 107 -8.39 15.09 11.07
CA SER A 107 -9.79 14.88 11.40
C SER A 107 -10.63 14.69 10.13
N THR A 108 -11.39 13.61 10.08
CA THR A 108 -12.36 13.33 9.02
C THR A 108 -13.78 13.60 9.51
N ARG A 109 -14.79 13.21 8.73
CA ARG A 109 -16.19 13.24 9.16
C ARG A 109 -16.45 12.26 10.30
N ASN A 110 -15.86 11.06 10.26
CA ASN A 110 -16.19 9.96 11.19
C ASN A 110 -15.09 9.69 12.21
N PHE A 111 -13.93 10.35 12.11
CA PHE A 111 -12.81 10.19 13.02
C PHE A 111 -12.24 11.57 13.39
N LYS A 112 -12.42 11.99 14.65
CA LYS A 112 -11.98 13.30 15.13
C LYS A 112 -10.73 13.16 15.96
N VAL A 113 -9.66 13.85 15.57
CA VAL A 113 -8.42 13.98 16.33
C VAL A 113 -8.28 15.39 16.86
N SER A 114 -7.83 15.53 18.11
CA SER A 114 -7.54 16.81 18.78
C SER A 114 -6.41 17.57 18.09
N LYS A 115 -5.40 16.83 17.60
CA LYS A 115 -4.22 17.33 16.91
C LYS A 115 -3.93 16.47 15.69
N ALA A 116 -3.59 17.10 14.57
CA ALA A 116 -3.14 16.36 13.39
C ALA A 116 -1.79 15.68 13.66
N SER A 117 -1.66 14.43 13.22
CA SER A 117 -0.39 13.70 13.25
C SER A 117 0.31 13.85 11.90
N PRO A 118 1.57 14.31 11.85
CA PRO A 118 2.31 14.49 10.60
C PRO A 118 2.73 13.14 10.00
N ALA A 119 2.89 13.12 8.68
CA ALA A 119 3.46 11.99 7.97
C ALA A 119 4.96 11.83 8.22
N HIS A 120 5.46 10.59 8.25
CA HIS A 120 6.88 10.29 8.42
C HIS A 120 7.26 8.91 7.85
N PHE A 121 8.56 8.67 7.70
CA PHE A 121 9.06 7.31 7.46
C PHE A 121 8.98 6.49 8.75
N VAL A 122 8.48 5.26 8.64
CA VAL A 122 8.50 4.32 9.75
C VAL A 122 9.87 3.65 9.82
N GLN A 123 10.34 3.28 11.01
CA GLN A 123 11.61 2.55 11.15
C GLN A 123 11.43 1.06 10.76
N ALA A 124 10.30 0.49 11.13
CA ALA A 124 9.93 -0.86 10.78
C ALA A 124 8.41 -0.96 10.60
N SER A 125 7.99 -1.93 9.79
CA SER A 125 6.58 -2.28 9.63
C SER A 125 6.44 -3.77 9.47
N ARG A 126 5.40 -4.35 10.07
CA ARG A 126 5.09 -5.76 9.86
C ARG A 126 3.75 -5.87 9.19
N PHE A 127 3.72 -6.49 8.02
CA PHE A 127 2.48 -6.80 7.32
C PHE A 127 2.12 -8.26 7.55
N SER A 128 0.83 -8.51 7.82
CA SER A 128 0.32 -9.86 8.03
C SER A 128 -0.99 -10.11 7.28
N LYS A 129 -1.11 -11.32 6.71
CA LYS A 129 -2.36 -11.86 6.17
C LYS A 129 -3.36 -12.13 7.30
N THR A 130 -2.88 -12.61 8.45
CA THR A 130 -3.74 -12.95 9.61
C THR A 130 -4.43 -11.70 10.14
N SER A 131 -3.66 -10.60 10.32
CA SER A 131 -4.25 -9.30 10.63
C SER A 131 -5.25 -8.87 9.57
N GLY A 132 -4.91 -8.99 8.28
CA GLY A 132 -5.82 -8.58 7.21
C GLY A 132 -7.13 -9.37 7.15
N ARG A 133 -7.15 -10.66 7.51
CA ARG A 133 -8.39 -11.44 7.63
C ARG A 133 -9.36 -10.85 8.64
N SER A 134 -8.87 -10.25 9.73
CA SER A 134 -9.69 -9.57 10.73
C SER A 134 -10.36 -8.28 10.22
N PHE A 135 -9.92 -7.73 9.07
CA PHE A 135 -10.50 -6.54 8.44
C PHE A 135 -11.53 -6.88 7.35
N LEU A 136 -11.82 -8.16 7.14
CA LEU A 136 -12.75 -8.62 6.12
C LEU A 136 -14.02 -9.17 6.78
N THR A 137 -15.17 -8.68 6.33
CA THR A 137 -16.47 -9.26 6.72
C THR A 137 -16.57 -10.70 6.24
N LYS A 138 -17.49 -11.50 6.82
CA LYS A 138 -17.70 -12.92 6.44
C LYS A 138 -17.78 -13.11 4.92
N LYS A 139 -18.57 -12.27 4.24
CA LYS A 139 -18.77 -12.28 2.78
C LYS A 139 -17.49 -11.97 1.98
N CYS A 140 -16.50 -11.30 2.58
CA CYS A 140 -15.26 -10.89 1.92
C CYS A 140 -14.05 -11.74 2.33
N ARG A 141 -14.20 -12.77 3.18
CA ARG A 141 -13.09 -13.56 3.74
C ARG A 141 -12.22 -14.29 2.71
N GLY A 142 -12.72 -14.50 1.49
CA GLY A 142 -11.94 -15.05 0.38
C GLY A 142 -10.95 -14.06 -0.25
N ASP A 143 -11.07 -12.77 0.03
CA ASP A 143 -10.10 -11.78 -0.40
C ASP A 143 -8.81 -11.89 0.41
N LEU A 144 -7.66 -11.59 -0.22
CA LEU A 144 -6.37 -11.54 0.47
C LEU A 144 -5.96 -10.08 0.70
N LEU A 145 -5.90 -9.70 1.97
CA LEU A 145 -5.47 -8.40 2.44
C LEU A 145 -4.27 -8.58 3.39
N TYR A 146 -3.22 -7.78 3.17
CA TYR A 146 -2.17 -7.58 4.15
C TYR A 146 -2.43 -6.29 4.92
N VAL A 147 -2.33 -6.31 6.24
CA VAL A 147 -2.42 -5.12 7.09
C VAL A 147 -1.17 -5.00 7.95
N SER A 148 -0.69 -3.77 8.13
CA SER A 148 0.45 -3.46 8.99
C SER A 148 0.06 -3.42 10.46
N ASP A 149 1.01 -3.67 11.35
CA ASP A 149 0.93 -3.13 12.70
C ASP A 149 0.74 -1.59 12.65
N PRO A 150 -0.03 -0.98 13.58
CA PRO A 150 -0.16 0.46 13.67
C PRO A 150 1.17 1.15 13.95
N CYS A 151 1.35 2.33 13.36
CA CYS A 151 2.31 3.30 13.84
C CYS A 151 1.67 4.08 15.00
N GLU A 152 2.28 4.04 16.17
CA GLU A 152 1.74 4.65 17.39
C GLU A 152 2.13 6.13 17.48
N HIS A 153 1.16 6.97 17.79
CA HIS A 153 1.31 8.41 17.91
C HIS A 153 0.73 8.87 19.26
N PRO A 154 1.59 9.27 20.21
CA PRO A 154 1.12 9.77 21.48
C PRO A 154 0.32 11.06 21.31
N MET A 155 -0.91 11.08 21.83
CA MET A 155 -1.80 12.24 21.73
C MET A 155 -1.79 13.11 23.00
N GLY A 156 -1.17 12.61 24.08
CA GLY A 156 -0.96 13.31 25.34
C GLY A 156 -1.42 12.46 26.53
N ASN A 157 -1.13 12.90 27.74
CA ASN A 157 -1.27 12.07 28.96
C ASN A 157 -2.71 11.67 29.33
N LYS A 158 -3.75 12.12 28.61
CA LYS A 158 -5.17 11.87 28.91
C LYS A 158 -5.97 11.38 27.70
N GLU A 159 -5.35 11.32 26.53
CA GLU A 159 -6.00 10.84 25.31
C GLU A 159 -5.39 9.50 24.95
N ASP A 160 -6.22 8.59 24.45
CA ASP A 160 -5.75 7.32 23.91
C ASP A 160 -4.73 7.55 22.79
N ASP A 161 -3.76 6.65 22.68
CA ASP A 161 -2.75 6.76 21.65
C ASP A 161 -3.37 6.53 20.27
N LEU A 162 -2.92 7.29 19.28
CA LEU A 162 -3.42 7.18 17.92
C LEU A 162 -2.61 6.14 17.14
N GLY A 163 -3.27 5.08 16.67
CA GLY A 163 -2.69 4.07 15.80
C GLY A 163 -3.00 4.34 14.33
N ILE A 164 -1.97 4.50 13.50
CA ILE A 164 -2.11 4.66 12.05
C ILE A 164 -1.64 3.39 11.33
N PHE A 165 -2.57 2.72 10.65
CA PHE A 165 -2.30 1.45 9.98
C PHE A 165 -2.57 1.54 8.48
N ARG A 166 -2.03 0.56 7.76
CA ARG A 166 -2.04 0.54 6.29
C ARG A 166 -2.10 -0.88 5.78
N GLY A 167 -2.54 -1.06 4.55
CA GLY A 167 -2.70 -2.39 4.00
C GLY A 167 -2.80 -2.42 2.49
N VAL A 168 -2.70 -3.61 1.92
CA VAL A 168 -2.77 -3.82 0.49
C VAL A 168 -3.50 -5.11 0.16
N PHE A 169 -4.50 -4.98 -0.70
CA PHE A 169 -5.21 -6.12 -1.26
C PHE A 169 -4.43 -6.75 -2.40
N ARG A 170 -4.40 -8.07 -2.44
CA ARG A 170 -4.11 -8.81 -3.66
C ARG A 170 -5.32 -8.76 -4.58
N GLY A 171 -5.12 -8.30 -5.82
CA GLY A 171 -6.15 -8.43 -6.86
C GLY A 171 -7.46 -7.66 -6.60
N PHE A 172 -7.43 -6.54 -5.88
CA PHE A 172 -8.62 -5.78 -5.44
C PHE A 172 -9.69 -5.54 -6.53
N LEU A 173 -9.27 -5.30 -7.78
CA LEU A 173 -10.20 -5.07 -8.89
C LEU A 173 -11.19 -6.23 -9.11
N LYS A 174 -10.78 -7.45 -8.77
CA LYS A 174 -11.55 -8.69 -8.88
C LYS A 174 -12.07 -9.20 -7.53
N SER A 175 -11.90 -8.42 -6.46
CA SER A 175 -12.18 -8.88 -5.10
C SER A 175 -13.65 -8.75 -4.74
N THR A 176 -14.08 -9.58 -3.79
CA THR A 176 -15.45 -9.60 -3.28
C THR A 176 -15.75 -8.31 -2.49
N THR A 177 -14.76 -7.76 -1.80
CA THR A 177 -14.84 -6.46 -1.12
C THR A 177 -15.20 -5.35 -2.10
N ARG A 178 -14.53 -5.29 -3.26
CA ARG A 178 -14.86 -4.31 -4.30
C ARG A 178 -16.26 -4.53 -4.88
N ALA A 179 -16.63 -5.79 -5.13
CA ALA A 179 -17.98 -6.12 -5.59
C ALA A 179 -19.05 -5.66 -4.58
N CYS A 180 -18.81 -5.81 -3.28
CA CYS A 180 -19.70 -5.33 -2.23
C CYS A 180 -19.84 -3.80 -2.22
N LEU A 181 -18.73 -3.06 -2.35
CA LEU A 181 -18.75 -1.60 -2.45
C LEU A 181 -19.58 -1.11 -3.64
N ILE A 182 -19.44 -1.75 -4.81
CA ILE A 182 -20.20 -1.41 -6.01
C ILE A 182 -21.68 -1.76 -5.84
N ARG A 183 -21.98 -2.96 -5.36
CA ARG A 183 -23.36 -3.43 -5.15
C ARG A 183 -24.12 -2.52 -4.17
N ARG A 184 -23.45 -2.05 -3.12
CA ARG A 184 -24.00 -1.09 -2.14
C ARG A 184 -24.03 0.35 -2.66
N ARG A 185 -23.57 0.60 -3.89
CA ARG A 185 -23.50 1.93 -4.52
C ARG A 185 -22.78 2.96 -3.63
N VAL A 186 -21.73 2.51 -2.95
CA VAL A 186 -20.95 3.39 -2.07
C VAL A 186 -20.21 4.41 -2.92
N GLU A 187 -20.43 5.69 -2.63
CA GLU A 187 -19.74 6.77 -3.30
C GLU A 187 -18.26 6.82 -2.89
N LEU A 188 -17.41 7.17 -3.84
CA LEU A 188 -15.99 7.41 -3.59
C LEU A 188 -15.84 8.82 -2.99
N GLU A 189 -15.11 8.90 -1.88
CA GLU A 189 -14.81 10.14 -1.15
C GLU A 189 -14.26 11.24 -2.07
N GLU A 190 -14.81 12.45 -1.93
CA GLU A 190 -14.42 13.60 -2.73
C GLU A 190 -13.10 14.20 -2.25
N ARG A 191 -13.00 14.40 -0.92
CA ARG A 191 -11.92 15.13 -0.27
C ARG A 191 -10.74 14.25 0.14
N VAL A 192 -10.98 12.95 0.34
CA VAL A 192 -9.95 12.01 0.75
C VAL A 192 -9.35 11.33 -0.48
N LYS A 193 -8.02 11.28 -0.55
CA LYS A 193 -7.27 10.55 -1.58
C LYS A 193 -6.34 9.56 -0.91
N CYS A 194 -6.00 8.50 -1.63
CA CYS A 194 -5.03 7.53 -1.18
C CYS A 194 -3.66 8.22 -1.00
N PRO A 195 -3.06 8.19 0.21
CA PRO A 195 -1.80 8.87 0.47
C PRO A 195 -0.61 8.23 -0.30
N TYR A 196 -0.79 7.00 -0.79
CA TYR A 196 0.26 6.24 -1.46
C TYR A 196 0.29 6.43 -2.97
N CYS A 197 -0.87 6.48 -3.62
CA CYS A 197 -0.99 6.55 -5.08
C CYS A 197 -1.86 7.70 -5.61
N GLY A 198 -2.43 8.52 -4.74
CA GLY A 198 -3.29 9.65 -5.11
C GLY A 198 -4.69 9.29 -5.62
N ALA A 199 -5.00 7.99 -5.75
CA ALA A 199 -6.27 7.55 -6.29
C ALA A 199 -7.46 7.81 -5.33
N ARG A 200 -8.68 7.87 -5.88
CA ARG A 200 -9.93 7.99 -5.10
C ARG A 200 -10.12 6.80 -4.17
N VAL A 201 -10.81 7.03 -3.06
CA VAL A 201 -11.03 6.03 -2.01
C VAL A 201 -12.50 5.86 -1.65
N TRP A 202 -12.87 4.68 -1.19
CA TRP A 202 -14.13 4.42 -0.49
C TRP A 202 -13.90 4.47 1.01
N SER A 203 -14.84 5.03 1.77
CA SER A 203 -14.90 4.85 3.22
C SER A 203 -15.49 3.48 3.55
N MET A 204 -14.73 2.65 4.26
CA MET A 204 -15.19 1.32 4.65
C MET A 204 -16.20 1.40 5.80
N THR A 205 -16.06 2.42 6.65
CA THR A 205 -17.03 2.77 7.70
C THR A 205 -18.36 3.18 7.10
N ALA A 206 -18.38 4.12 6.15
CA ALA A 206 -19.62 4.52 5.46
C ALA A 206 -20.24 3.35 4.68
N ALA A 207 -19.42 2.46 4.14
CA ALA A 207 -19.86 1.26 3.45
C ALA A 207 -20.46 0.18 4.37
N ARG A 208 -20.34 0.30 5.70
CA ARG A 208 -20.67 -0.75 6.69
C ARG A 208 -19.94 -2.07 6.39
N LEU A 209 -18.65 -1.97 6.08
CA LEU A 209 -17.77 -3.11 5.80
C LEU A 209 -16.61 -3.21 6.81
N VAL A 210 -16.78 -2.60 7.97
CA VAL A 210 -15.86 -2.68 9.11
C VAL A 210 -16.36 -3.73 10.09
N PRO A 211 -15.74 -4.92 10.15
CA PRO A 211 -16.10 -5.92 11.16
C PRO A 211 -15.53 -5.54 12.54
N LYS A 212 -16.22 -5.93 13.63
CA LYS A 212 -15.73 -5.73 15.01
C LYS A 212 -14.35 -6.35 15.24
N SER A 213 -14.05 -7.46 14.57
CA SER A 213 -12.74 -8.11 14.61
C SER A 213 -11.57 -7.21 14.22
N ALA A 214 -11.80 -6.15 13.43
CA ALA A 214 -10.76 -5.20 13.07
C ALA A 214 -10.30 -4.36 14.27
N ALA A 215 -11.25 -3.88 15.08
CA ALA A 215 -10.95 -3.10 16.29
C ALA A 215 -10.21 -3.97 17.32
N ARG A 216 -10.73 -5.18 17.57
CA ARG A 216 -10.07 -6.17 18.45
C ARG A 216 -8.65 -6.49 18.00
N ARG A 217 -8.43 -6.65 16.69
CA ARG A 217 -7.09 -6.96 16.14
C ARG A 217 -6.10 -5.80 16.33
N LEU A 218 -6.58 -4.57 16.35
CA LEU A 218 -5.77 -3.36 16.53
C LEU A 218 -5.60 -2.98 18.01
N GLY A 219 -6.31 -3.62 18.93
CA GLY A 219 -6.39 -3.16 20.32
C GLY A 219 -7.11 -1.82 20.43
N SER A 220 -8.18 -1.64 19.66
CA SER A 220 -9.03 -0.44 19.62
C SER A 220 -10.42 -0.74 20.18
N HIS A 221 -11.08 0.28 20.73
CA HIS A 221 -12.51 0.20 21.05
C HIS A 221 -13.35 -0.03 19.78
N ASP A 222 -14.50 -0.69 19.95
CA ASP A 222 -15.49 -0.85 18.89
C ASP A 222 -15.97 0.52 18.38
N GLY A 223 -15.95 0.70 17.06
CA GLY A 223 -16.24 1.99 16.41
C GLY A 223 -15.11 3.04 16.55
N GLY A 224 -14.03 2.72 17.26
CA GLY A 224 -12.86 3.58 17.45
C GLY A 224 -11.90 3.64 16.28
N LEU A 225 -12.31 3.24 15.08
CA LEU A 225 -11.45 3.21 13.89
C LEU A 225 -12.19 3.65 12.62
N GLU A 226 -11.41 4.23 11.70
CA GLU A 226 -11.85 4.55 10.34
C GLU A 226 -10.77 4.13 9.35
N TYR A 227 -11.18 3.53 8.23
CA TYR A 227 -10.27 3.25 7.14
C TYR A 227 -10.92 3.37 5.78
N PHE A 228 -10.05 3.58 4.81
CA PHE A 228 -10.39 3.80 3.42
C PHE A 228 -9.64 2.83 2.55
N VAL A 229 -10.26 2.43 1.44
CA VAL A 229 -9.62 1.60 0.42
C VAL A 229 -9.71 2.30 -0.93
N CYS A 230 -8.57 2.46 -1.59
CA CYS A 230 -8.51 3.09 -2.90
C CYS A 230 -8.86 2.14 -4.04
N ILE A 231 -9.16 2.69 -5.22
CA ILE A 231 -9.47 1.88 -6.42
C ILE A 231 -8.35 0.89 -6.83
N ASN A 232 -7.11 1.11 -6.37
CA ASN A 232 -5.99 0.21 -6.58
C ASN A 232 -5.82 -0.84 -5.47
N GLY A 233 -6.62 -0.80 -4.41
CA GLY A 233 -6.57 -1.76 -3.30
C GLY A 233 -5.61 -1.40 -2.18
N HIS A 234 -5.14 -0.15 -2.10
CA HIS A 234 -4.41 0.32 -0.93
C HIS A 234 -5.38 0.73 0.17
N LEU A 235 -5.11 0.26 1.37
CA LEU A 235 -5.81 0.59 2.60
C LEU A 235 -4.97 1.58 3.41
N HIS A 236 -5.62 2.61 3.97
CA HIS A 236 -5.07 3.44 5.03
C HIS A 236 -6.16 3.72 6.07
N GLY A 237 -5.78 3.75 7.35
CA GLY A 237 -6.73 3.98 8.42
C GLY A 237 -6.08 4.42 9.71
N SER A 238 -6.95 4.85 10.62
CA SER A 238 -6.63 5.35 11.95
C SER A 238 -7.51 4.66 12.98
N CYS A 239 -7.00 4.46 14.17
CA CYS A 239 -7.72 3.90 15.31
C CYS A 239 -7.24 4.51 16.63
N TRP A 240 -8.10 4.50 17.63
CA TRP A 240 -7.75 4.82 19.02
C TRP A 240 -7.30 3.55 19.73
N LEU A 241 -6.07 3.54 20.22
CA LEU A 241 -5.46 2.39 20.88
C LEU A 241 -5.84 2.41 22.36
N VAL A 242 -6.40 1.30 22.83
CA VAL A 242 -6.77 1.13 24.23
C VAL A 242 -5.50 1.08 25.09
N PRO A 243 -5.40 1.88 26.17
CA PRO A 243 -4.30 1.80 27.11
C PRO A 243 -4.24 0.42 27.75
N LEU A 244 -3.03 -0.15 27.83
CA LEU A 244 -2.75 -1.49 28.39
C LEU A 244 -3.04 -1.62 29.90
N SER A 245 -3.65 -0.62 30.54
CA SER A 245 -3.99 -0.60 31.97
C SER A 245 -5.46 -0.88 32.27
N SER A 246 -6.29 -1.19 31.27
CA SER A 246 -7.68 -1.61 31.50
C SER A 246 -7.71 -3.10 31.82
N GLU A 247 -8.24 -3.44 32.99
CA GLU A 247 -8.40 -4.82 33.46
C GLU A 247 -9.27 -5.61 32.47
N GLU A 248 -8.86 -6.86 32.21
CA GLU A 248 -9.51 -7.75 31.25
C GLU A 248 -10.87 -8.21 31.78
N ASP A 249 -11.93 -7.43 31.56
CA ASP A 249 -13.30 -7.94 31.64
C ASP A 249 -13.57 -8.77 30.37
N ALA A 250 -13.07 -10.00 30.38
CA ALA A 250 -13.35 -11.01 29.37
C ALA A 250 -14.75 -11.59 29.56
N CYS A 251 -15.74 -10.97 28.94
CA CYS A 251 -16.98 -11.62 28.57
C CYS A 251 -17.52 -10.99 27.30
N ASP A 252 -17.37 -11.71 26.18
CA ASP A 252 -18.36 -11.71 25.10
C ASP A 252 -18.16 -13.03 24.33
N GLU A 253 -19.13 -13.91 24.54
CA GLU A 253 -19.35 -15.14 23.79
C GLU A 253 -19.50 -14.80 22.29
N ASP A 254 -19.18 -15.79 21.44
CA ASP A 254 -19.26 -15.70 19.99
C ASP A 254 -20.71 -15.50 19.49
N ASP A 255 -21.27 -14.30 19.63
CA ASP A 255 -22.52 -13.92 18.97
C ASP A 255 -22.22 -13.42 17.56
N ASP A 256 -22.21 -14.39 16.67
CA ASP A 256 -22.04 -14.27 15.23
C ASP A 256 -23.35 -13.78 14.54
N GLU A 257 -24.14 -12.90 15.16
CA GLU A 257 -25.36 -12.31 14.59
C GLU A 257 -25.07 -10.99 13.84
N ASP A 258 -24.67 -11.11 12.58
CA ASP A 258 -24.92 -10.03 11.60
C ASP A 258 -26.21 -10.39 10.85
N GLY A 259 -27.26 -9.63 11.15
CA GLY A 259 -28.64 -9.85 10.72
C GLY A 259 -28.85 -10.18 9.23
N GLU A 260 -29.85 -11.05 9.05
CA GLU A 260 -30.41 -11.54 7.81
C GLU A 260 -30.97 -10.39 6.94
N ASP A 261 -30.66 -10.46 5.65
CA ASP A 261 -31.59 -10.06 4.59
C ASP A 261 -31.67 -11.28 3.65
N GLY A 262 -32.78 -12.04 3.72
CA GLY A 262 -33.20 -13.00 2.67
C GLY A 262 -33.48 -12.25 1.36
N GLU A 263 -33.54 -12.84 0.17
CA GLU A 263 -33.80 -14.21 -0.28
C GLU A 263 -32.97 -14.44 -1.57
N ASP A 264 -32.54 -15.67 -1.85
CA ASP A 264 -32.91 -16.44 -3.05
C ASP A 264 -32.13 -17.77 -3.05
N GLY A 265 -32.84 -18.86 -3.30
CA GLY A 265 -32.36 -20.23 -3.16
C GLY A 265 -31.64 -20.75 -4.41
N GLY A 266 -30.87 -21.82 -4.23
CA GLY A 266 -30.35 -22.62 -5.33
C GLY A 266 -29.02 -23.33 -5.03
N ASP A 267 -29.15 -24.56 -4.54
CA ASP A 267 -28.33 -25.75 -4.81
C ASP A 267 -26.78 -25.71 -4.66
N ASP A 268 -26.31 -26.37 -3.61
CA ASP A 268 -24.99 -27.01 -3.53
C ASP A 268 -24.86 -28.12 -4.61
N PRO A 269 -23.65 -28.38 -5.13
CA PRO A 269 -22.84 -29.43 -4.50
C PRO A 269 -21.32 -29.19 -4.45
N ASP A 270 -20.72 -29.85 -3.46
CA ASP A 270 -19.37 -30.42 -3.40
C ASP A 270 -18.14 -29.53 -3.14
N GLY A 271 -17.86 -29.35 -1.84
CA GLY A 271 -16.84 -30.16 -1.17
C GLY A 271 -15.45 -30.29 -1.79
N ALA A 272 -14.60 -29.27 -1.61
CA ALA A 272 -13.15 -29.44 -1.51
C ALA A 272 -12.61 -28.43 -0.49
N TYR A 273 -12.44 -28.88 0.75
CA TYR A 273 -11.72 -28.12 1.76
C TYR A 273 -10.22 -28.25 1.45
N ASP A 274 -9.64 -27.24 0.82
CA ASP A 274 -8.21 -27.06 0.85
C ASP A 274 -7.83 -26.70 2.29
N LEU A 275 -7.30 -27.68 3.01
CA LEU A 275 -6.51 -27.47 4.23
C LEU A 275 -5.23 -26.74 3.83
N ASP A 276 -5.33 -25.42 3.61
CA ASP A 276 -4.16 -24.61 3.35
C ASP A 276 -3.38 -24.43 4.67
N ASP A 277 -2.13 -24.84 4.57
CA ASP A 277 -1.13 -24.95 5.62
C ASP A 277 -0.96 -23.58 6.29
N ASN A 278 -1.44 -23.48 7.53
CA ASN A 278 -1.51 -22.24 8.30
C ASN A 278 -0.12 -21.89 8.89
N HIS A 279 0.91 -21.91 8.05
CA HIS A 279 2.23 -21.45 8.42
C HIS A 279 2.17 -19.92 8.51
N GLU A 280 2.01 -19.40 9.72
CA GLU A 280 1.89 -17.96 9.99
C GLU A 280 3.15 -17.20 9.54
N HIS A 281 3.07 -16.51 8.40
CA HIS A 281 4.19 -15.79 7.82
C HIS A 281 4.04 -14.27 8.02
N ARG A 282 4.52 -13.77 9.17
CA ARG A 282 4.65 -12.33 9.43
C ARG A 282 5.88 -11.79 8.70
N THR A 283 5.72 -10.78 7.85
CA THR A 283 6.85 -10.16 7.14
C THR A 283 7.26 -8.89 7.87
N VAL A 284 8.44 -8.89 8.49
CA VAL A 284 9.04 -7.70 9.12
C VAL A 284 9.85 -6.95 8.08
N ILE A 285 9.42 -5.74 7.76
CA ILE A 285 10.09 -4.80 6.87
C ILE A 285 10.87 -3.84 7.76
N LYS A 286 12.20 -3.87 7.70
CA LYS A 286 13.07 -2.89 8.37
C LYS A 286 13.54 -1.83 7.37
N CYS A 287 13.73 -0.60 7.82
CA CYS A 287 14.30 0.48 7.01
C CYS A 287 15.82 0.63 7.15
N GLU A 288 16.46 -0.07 8.10
CA GLU A 288 17.89 0.11 8.35
C GLU A 288 18.76 -0.41 7.19
N PRO A 289 19.90 0.26 6.91
CA PRO A 289 20.92 -0.30 6.06
C PRO A 289 21.54 -1.49 6.80
N HIS A 290 21.50 -2.68 6.19
CA HIS A 290 22.35 -3.77 6.67
C HIS A 290 23.80 -3.32 6.48
N VAL A 291 24.46 -2.90 7.55
CA VAL A 291 25.91 -2.78 7.58
C VAL A 291 26.46 -4.20 7.63
N ALA A 292 26.54 -4.84 6.47
CA ALA A 292 27.32 -6.06 6.29
C ALA A 292 28.71 -5.65 5.79
N PHE A 293 29.53 -5.13 6.69
CA PHE A 293 30.98 -5.19 6.56
C PHE A 293 31.56 -5.60 7.91
N SER A 294 31.54 -6.90 8.16
CA SER A 294 32.47 -7.57 9.06
C SER A 294 33.28 -8.57 8.23
N GLY A 295 34.54 -8.23 7.97
CA GLY A 295 35.55 -9.09 7.35
C GLY A 295 35.85 -8.74 5.89
N VAL A 296 36.91 -7.96 5.63
CA VAL A 296 38.30 -8.43 5.47
C VAL A 296 39.22 -7.32 5.96
#